data_AF-A0A1Q7MAL2-F1
#
_entry.id   AF-A0A1Q7MAL2-F1
#
_cell.length_a   1.000
_cell.length_b   1.000
_cell.length_c   1.000
_cell.angle_alpha   90.00
_cell.angle_beta   90.00
_cell.angle_gamma   90.00
#
_symmetry.space_group_name_H-M   'P 1'
#
loop_
_entity.id
_entity.type
_entity.pdbx_description
1 polymer ?
#
loop_
_entity_poly.entity_id
_entity_poly.type
_entity_poly.pdbx_seq_one_letter_code
_entity_poly.pdbx_strand_id
1 'polypeptide(L)'
;MPPVKKRIPKPDLSKYDSTPLYLYTEKDSLNRVTVLKETAKDIYLIAGRYSGVDADARVYTPLTDEEKGEIERNLRGSHKDALINHL
;
A
#
# COMPACT_ATOMS: atom_id res chain seq x y z
N MET A 1 -20.95 8.19 4.12
CA MET A 1 -19.73 8.98 4.42
C MET A 1 -18.65 8.54 3.43
N PRO A 2 -17.91 9.44 2.78
CA PRO A 2 -16.79 9.02 1.94
C PRO A 2 -15.70 8.37 2.82
N PRO A 3 -14.96 7.37 2.31
CA PRO A 3 -13.89 6.72 3.06
C PRO A 3 -12.84 7.75 3.48
N VAL A 4 -12.49 7.74 4.78
CA VAL A 4 -11.46 8.63 5.32
C VAL A 4 -10.13 8.28 4.67
N LYS A 5 -9.62 9.16 3.81
CA LYS A 5 -8.35 8.96 3.13
C LYS A 5 -7.21 8.89 4.15
N LYS A 6 -6.32 7.93 3.97
CA LYS A 6 -5.11 7.75 4.77
C LYS A 6 -3.96 8.57 4.20
N ARG A 7 -3.02 8.95 5.06
CA ARG A 7 -1.93 9.86 4.72
C ARG A 7 -0.59 9.27 5.15
N ILE A 8 0.41 9.35 4.28
CA ILE A 8 1.81 9.08 4.62
C ILE A 8 2.58 10.38 4.42
N PRO A 9 3.13 10.99 5.50
CA PRO A 9 3.98 12.17 5.39
C PRO A 9 5.17 11.94 4.45
N LYS A 10 5.56 12.95 3.69
CA LYS A 10 6.71 12.90 2.77
C LYS A 10 8.03 12.51 3.47
N PRO A 11 8.34 12.99 4.69
CA PRO A 11 9.52 12.53 5.42
C PRO A 11 9.48 11.02 5.69
N ASP A 12 8.31 10.49 6.02
CA ASP A 12 8.13 9.05 6.27
C ASP A 12 8.25 8.21 5.01
N LEU A 13 8.17 8.81 3.81
CA LEU A 13 8.35 8.06 2.56
C LEU A 13 9.82 7.65 2.35
N SER A 14 10.78 8.34 2.96
CA SER A 14 12.21 8.05 2.76
C SER A 14 12.65 6.73 3.39
N LYS A 15 11.84 6.12 4.26
CA LYS A 15 12.12 4.78 4.82
C LYS A 15 11.76 3.65 3.85
N TYR A 16 11.01 3.95 2.81
CA TYR A 16 10.58 2.98 1.81
C TYR A 16 11.43 3.09 0.54
N ASP A 17 11.48 2.00 -0.21
CA ASP A 17 12.10 1.98 -1.53
C ASP A 17 11.45 3.02 -2.45
N SER A 18 12.27 3.63 -3.32
CA SER A 18 11.84 4.68 -4.24
C SER A 18 10.78 4.20 -5.22
N THR A 19 10.79 2.90 -5.54
CA THR A 19 9.87 2.26 -6.47
C THR A 19 8.82 1.48 -5.68
N PRO A 20 7.56 1.94 -5.65
CA PRO A 20 6.47 1.18 -5.03
C PRO A 20 6.16 -0.08 -5.84
N LEU A 21 5.65 -1.11 -5.16
CA LEU A 21 5.04 -2.26 -5.80
C LEU A 21 3.58 -1.94 -6.10
N TYR A 22 3.12 -2.32 -7.29
CA TYR A 22 1.73 -2.18 -7.70
C TYR A 22 1.09 -3.55 -7.80
N LEU A 23 0.03 -3.75 -7.03
CA LEU A 23 -0.77 -4.97 -7.04
C LEU A 23 -2.21 -4.62 -7.42
N TYR A 24 -2.96 -5.63 -7.84
CA TYR A 24 -4.31 -5.47 -8.35
C TYR A 24 -5.22 -6.43 -7.62
N THR A 25 -6.47 -6.02 -7.43
CA THR A 25 -7.51 -6.94 -6.96
C THR A 25 -8.21 -7.57 -8.16
N GLU A 26 -8.73 -8.77 -7.99
CA GLU A 26 -9.47 -9.52 -9.02
C GLU A 26 -10.68 -8.73 -9.54
N LYS A 27 -11.35 -8.00 -8.63
CA LYS A 27 -12.53 -7.19 -8.95
C LYS A 27 -12.18 -5.93 -9.76
N ASP A 28 -10.97 -5.41 -9.66
CA ASP A 28 -10.61 -4.12 -10.26
C ASP A 28 -9.16 -4.12 -10.77
N SER A 29 -8.95 -4.85 -11.87
CA SER A 29 -7.64 -5.05 -12.49
C SER A 29 -7.01 -3.78 -13.08
N LEU A 30 -7.76 -2.67 -13.13
CA LEU A 30 -7.25 -1.37 -13.59
C LEU A 30 -6.88 -0.44 -12.42
N ASN A 31 -7.32 -0.76 -11.20
CA ASN A 31 -7.19 0.11 -10.05
C ASN A 31 -6.12 -0.38 -9.08
N ARG A 32 -4.88 0.00 -9.42
CA ARG A 32 -3.68 -0.42 -8.69
C ARG A 32 -3.71 -0.04 -7.21
N VAL A 33 -3.38 -1.01 -6.37
CA VAL A 33 -3.03 -0.85 -4.97
C VAL A 33 -1.55 -0.56 -4.87
N THR A 34 -1.20 0.46 -4.10
CA THR A 34 0.19 0.81 -3.79
C THR A 34 0.65 0.04 -2.57
N VAL A 35 1.77 -0.66 -2.72
CA VAL A 35 2.49 -1.32 -1.64
C VAL A 35 3.89 -0.74 -1.56
N LEU A 36 4.32 -0.36 -0.36
CA LEU A 36 5.63 0.22 -0.10
C LEU A 36 6.48 -0.80 0.66
N LYS A 37 7.70 -1.05 0.21
CA LYS A 37 8.67 -1.91 0.91
C LYS A 37 9.64 -1.05 1.70
N GLU A 38 9.88 -1.34 2.98
CA GLU A 38 10.93 -0.65 3.73
C GLU A 38 12.32 -1.00 3.17
N THR A 39 13.17 0.01 3.00
CA THR A 39 14.47 -0.17 2.37
C THR A 39 15.35 -1.13 3.16
N ALA A 40 15.96 -2.08 2.43
CA ALA A 40 16.81 -3.14 2.97
C ALA A 40 16.13 -4.06 4.00
N LYS A 41 14.80 -4.04 4.13
CA LYS A 41 14.04 -4.92 5.01
C LYS A 41 12.98 -5.68 4.24
N ASP A 42 12.57 -6.83 4.75
CA ASP A 42 11.43 -7.58 4.21
C ASP A 42 10.13 -7.20 4.95
N ILE A 43 9.86 -5.89 4.96
CA ILE A 43 8.68 -5.29 5.58
C ILE A 43 7.92 -4.52 4.50
N TYR A 44 6.63 -4.82 4.34
CA TYR A 44 5.76 -4.20 3.34
C TYR A 44 4.61 -3.47 4.03
N LEU A 45 4.23 -2.32 3.49
CA LEU A 45 3.06 -1.56 3.87
C LEU A 45 2.08 -1.53 2.70
N ILE A 46 0.90 -2.12 2.88
CA ILE A 46 -0.23 -1.96 1.96
C ILE A 46 -0.82 -0.57 2.23
N ALA A 47 -0.44 0.42 1.42
CA ALA A 47 -0.84 1.81 1.59
C ALA A 47 -2.28 2.08 1.08
N GLY A 48 -2.75 1.27 0.14
CA GLY A 48 -4.06 1.41 -0.51
C GLY A 48 -3.96 2.10 -1.87
N ARG A 49 -5.06 2.69 -2.33
CA ARG A 49 -5.14 3.26 -3.69
C ARG A 49 -4.69 4.70 -3.71
N TYR A 50 -3.61 4.97 -4.44
CA TYR A 50 -3.05 6.31 -4.53
C TYR A 50 -4.11 7.30 -5.04
N SER A 51 -4.37 8.33 -4.23
CA SER A 51 -5.41 9.33 -4.48
C SER A 51 -4.85 10.72 -4.77
N GLY A 52 -3.54 10.94 -4.57
CA GLY A 52 -2.86 12.20 -4.83
C GLY A 52 -1.85 12.58 -3.76
N VAL A 53 -1.42 13.83 -3.79
CA VAL A 53 -0.57 14.47 -2.77
C VAL A 53 -1.37 15.59 -2.13
N ASP A 54 -1.39 15.62 -0.80
CA ASP A 54 -1.76 16.81 -0.02
C ASP A 54 -0.45 17.46 0.46
N ALA A 55 -0.42 18.77 0.68
CA ALA A 55 0.78 19.62 0.89
C ALA A 55 2.10 18.88 1.21
N ASP A 56 2.15 18.16 2.32
CA ASP A 56 3.30 17.43 2.85
C ASP A 56 3.14 15.88 2.88
N ALA A 57 2.07 15.29 2.33
CA ALA A 57 1.78 13.87 2.44
C ALA A 57 1.25 13.22 1.14
N ARG A 58 1.58 11.94 0.91
CA ARG A 58 0.87 11.11 -0.07
C ARG A 58 -0.42 10.60 0.53
N VAL A 59 -1.50 10.67 -0.26
CA VAL A 59 -2.84 10.34 0.17
C VAL A 59 -3.33 9.08 -0.52
N TYR A 60 -3.93 8.19 0.25
CA TYR A 60 -4.43 6.91 -0.23
C TYR A 60 -5.88 6.71 0.20
N THR A 61 -6.68 6.13 -0.71
CA THR A 61 -7.99 5.60 -0.37
C THR A 61 -7.77 4.25 0.29
N PRO A 62 -8.30 4.04 1.52
CA PRO A 62 -8.15 2.77 2.21
C PRO A 62 -8.84 1.65 1.43
N LEU A 63 -8.31 0.45 1.58
CA LEU A 63 -8.90 -0.77 1.04
C LEU A 63 -9.97 -1.30 1.99
N THR A 64 -10.94 -2.03 1.45
CA THR A 64 -11.83 -2.86 2.27
C THR A 64 -11.06 -4.05 2.83
N ASP A 65 -11.60 -4.72 3.86
CA ASP A 65 -10.91 -5.87 4.46
C ASP A 65 -10.80 -7.06 3.50
N GLU A 66 -11.76 -7.22 2.58
CA GLU A 66 -11.68 -8.18 1.47
C GLU A 66 -10.45 -7.90 0.59
N GLU A 67 -10.30 -6.65 0.16
CA GLU A 67 -9.21 -6.22 -0.72
C GLU A 67 -7.86 -6.34 -0.01
N LYS A 68 -7.78 -5.97 1.28
CA LYS A 68 -6.55 -6.16 2.08
C LYS A 68 -6.14 -7.62 2.11
N GLY A 69 -7.08 -8.53 2.43
CA GLY A 69 -6.80 -9.95 2.49
C GLY A 69 -6.34 -10.51 1.14
N GLU A 70 -6.90 -10.03 0.05
CA GLU A 70 -6.47 -10.42 -1.29
C GLU A 70 -5.04 -9.96 -1.61
N ILE A 71 -4.72 -8.69 -1.37
CA ILE A 71 -3.40 -8.13 -1.62
C ILE A 71 -2.34 -8.75 -0.69
N GLU A 72 -2.69 -9.01 0.58
CA GLU A 72 -1.81 -9.70 1.51
C GLU A 72 -1.50 -11.14 1.03
N ARG A 73 -2.51 -11.89 0.56
CA ARG A 73 -2.29 -13.23 -0.01
C ARG A 73 -1.37 -13.19 -1.24
N ASN A 74 -1.56 -12.22 -2.13
CA ASN A 74 -0.69 -12.02 -3.29
C ASN A 74 0.76 -11.73 -2.88
N LEU A 75 0.96 -10.83 -1.90
CA LEU A 75 2.27 -10.53 -1.33
C LEU A 75 2.93 -11.77 -0.74
N ARG A 76 2.20 -12.52 0.09
CA ARG A 76 2.71 -13.75 0.73
C ARG A 76 3.03 -14.86 -0.28
N GLY A 77 2.43 -14.84 -1.46
CA GLY A 77 2.79 -15.76 -2.54
C GLY A 77 4.26 -15.62 -2.96
N SER A 78 4.78 -14.39 -2.99
CA SER A 78 6.18 -14.09 -3.36
C SER A 78 7.09 -13.80 -2.16
N HIS A 79 6.53 -13.44 -1.01
CA HIS A 79 7.24 -12.97 0.19
C HIS A 79 6.65 -13.62 1.46
N LYS A 80 6.82 -14.93 1.61
CA LYS A 80 6.14 -15.73 2.65
C LYS A 80 6.42 -15.25 4.08
N ASP A 81 7.68 -14.94 4.37
CA ASP A 81 8.16 -14.58 5.71
C ASP A 81 8.15 -13.07 5.99
N ALA A 82 7.67 -12.27 5.03
CA ALA A 82 7.66 -10.83 5.16
C ALA A 82 6.66 -10.34 6.22
N LEU A 83 7.03 -9.26 6.90
CA LEU A 83 6.11 -8.53 7.76
C LEU A 83 5.23 -7.62 6.91
N ILE A 84 3.91 -7.79 6.98
CA ILE A 84 2.95 -7.02 6.19
C ILE A 84 2.12 -6.14 7.11
N ASN A 85 2.19 -4.83 6.88
CA ASN A 85 1.45 -3.80 7.61
C ASN A 85 0.39 -3.16 6.70
N HIS A 86 -0.60 -2.54 7.32
CA HIS A 86 -1.69 -1.84 6.63
C HIS A 86 -1.77 -0.39 7.11
N LEU A 87 -2.09 0.53 6.20
CA LEU A 87 -2.22 1.96 6.50
C LEU A 87 -3.59 2.36 7.08
#